data_AF-M0FGK3-F1
#
_entry.id   AF-M0FGK3-F1
#
_cell.length_a   1.000
_cell.length_b   1.000
_cell.length_c   1.000
_cell.angle_alpha   90.00
_cell.angle_beta   90.00
_cell.angle_gamma   90.00
#
_symmetry.space_group_name_H-M   'P 1'
#
loop_
_entity.id
_entity.type
_entity.pdbx_description
1 polymer ?
#
loop_
_entity_poly.entity_id
_entity_poly.type
_entity_poly.pdbx_seq_one_letter_code
_entity_poly.pdbx_strand_id
1 'polypeptide(L)'
;MCGGRGTRLGGDAEKPLAAVGGRPMVDRVLDALAASGVETAYAAVSSHTPRTRERLVARRNGEGSGREGESLELAVVDTPGEGYVADLRAALSEGPTAPTLTVAADLPLLDGSAVDAVLDARAAADADALSVRVPAARKRELGASADAATRYDDAGDAEPDDGDSTGDVPAGINVVGALDGAGDEAVRATRDARLAVNVNRPADRRLAERILRGDPDAPARPTGGVEWLDRPDSWSAADGGEPS
;
A
#
# COMPACT_ATOMS: atom_id res chain seq x y z
N MET A 1 -7.16 -2.25 0.21
CA MET A 1 -7.85 -1.30 1.11
C MET A 1 -8.21 -0.02 0.35
N CYS A 2 -9.50 0.24 0.21
CA CYS A 2 -10.08 1.27 -0.64
C CYS A 2 -11.05 2.22 0.11
N GLY A 3 -11.09 2.22 1.45
CA GLY A 3 -12.00 3.05 2.25
C GLY A 3 -11.51 4.48 2.57
N GLY A 4 -10.43 4.94 1.94
CA GLY A 4 -9.75 6.19 2.30
C GLY A 4 -10.47 7.47 1.85
N ARG A 5 -10.62 8.43 2.76
CA ARG A 5 -11.10 9.79 2.45
C ARG A 5 -10.02 10.60 1.74
N GLY A 6 -10.38 11.34 0.69
CA GLY A 6 -9.43 12.16 -0.09
C GLY A 6 -9.35 13.62 0.33
N THR A 7 -9.78 13.96 1.55
CA THR A 7 -9.85 15.34 2.08
C THR A 7 -8.53 16.10 1.94
N ARG A 8 -7.39 15.42 2.15
CA ARG A 8 -6.05 16.01 2.04
C ARG A 8 -5.57 16.25 0.60
N LEU A 9 -6.26 15.70 -0.41
CA LEU A 9 -5.92 15.84 -1.84
C LEU A 9 -6.55 17.06 -2.51
N GLY A 10 -7.24 17.92 -1.74
CA GLY A 10 -7.72 19.22 -2.21
C GLY A 10 -9.08 19.19 -2.94
N GLY A 11 -9.97 18.25 -2.59
CA GLY A 11 -11.35 18.25 -3.06
C GLY A 11 -12.24 17.20 -2.36
N ASP A 12 -13.52 17.19 -2.72
CA ASP A 12 -14.54 16.23 -2.21
C ASP A 12 -14.45 14.85 -2.88
N ALA A 13 -13.25 14.46 -3.31
CA ALA A 13 -13.02 13.20 -4.01
C ALA A 13 -12.62 12.10 -3.03
N GLU A 14 -13.10 10.89 -3.27
CA GLU A 14 -12.65 9.70 -2.57
C GLU A 14 -11.19 9.41 -2.96
N LYS A 15 -10.32 9.15 -1.99
CA LYS A 15 -8.87 9.01 -2.24
C LYS A 15 -8.53 7.98 -3.32
N PRO A 16 -9.11 6.76 -3.33
CA PRO A 16 -8.82 5.77 -4.36
C PRO A 16 -9.14 6.25 -5.79
N LEU A 17 -10.12 7.14 -5.94
CA LEU A 17 -10.54 7.70 -7.22
C LEU A 17 -9.75 8.94 -7.65
N ALA A 18 -8.94 9.53 -6.77
CA ALA A 18 -8.12 10.65 -7.16
C ALA A 18 -7.24 10.25 -8.35
N ALA A 19 -7.31 11.02 -9.43
CA ALA A 19 -6.56 10.69 -10.62
C ALA A 19 -5.09 11.07 -10.44
N VAL A 20 -4.18 10.20 -10.83
CA VAL A 20 -2.78 10.54 -11.11
C VAL A 20 -2.65 10.42 -12.62
N GLY A 21 -2.13 11.40 -13.35
CA GLY A 21 -1.93 11.29 -14.80
C GLY A 21 -3.17 10.78 -15.57
N GLY A 22 -4.35 11.30 -15.24
CA GLY A 22 -5.62 10.99 -15.91
C GLY A 22 -6.31 9.67 -15.55
N ARG A 23 -5.71 8.79 -14.72
CA ARG A 23 -6.31 7.50 -14.32
C ARG A 23 -6.49 7.43 -12.80
N PRO A 24 -7.58 6.83 -12.27
CA PRO A 24 -7.75 6.61 -10.83
C PRO A 24 -6.60 5.81 -10.21
N MET A 25 -6.22 6.10 -8.96
CA MET A 25 -5.16 5.33 -8.29
C MET A 25 -5.55 3.87 -8.06
N VAL A 26 -6.80 3.61 -7.67
CA VAL A 26 -7.31 2.25 -7.49
C VAL A 26 -7.17 1.41 -8.76
N ASP A 27 -7.40 2.02 -9.93
CA ASP A 27 -7.27 1.32 -11.20
C ASP A 27 -5.82 0.98 -11.51
N ARG A 28 -4.86 1.84 -11.16
CA ARG A 28 -3.44 1.54 -11.34
C ARG A 28 -2.97 0.40 -10.45
N VAL A 29 -3.41 0.40 -9.19
CA VAL A 29 -3.09 -0.65 -8.25
C VAL A 29 -3.68 -1.98 -8.73
N LEU A 30 -4.91 -2.00 -9.21
CA LEU A 30 -5.52 -3.21 -9.80
C LEU A 30 -4.79 -3.66 -11.07
N ASP A 31 -4.34 -2.75 -11.93
CA ASP A 31 -3.52 -3.12 -13.09
C ASP A 31 -2.18 -3.76 -12.67
N ALA A 32 -1.58 -3.29 -11.58
CA ALA A 32 -0.36 -3.86 -11.03
C ALA A 32 -0.59 -5.28 -10.50
N LEU A 33 -1.69 -5.49 -9.76
CA LEU A 33 -2.07 -6.81 -9.27
C LEU A 33 -2.37 -7.76 -10.43
N ALA A 34 -3.08 -7.31 -11.47
CA ALA A 34 -3.38 -8.11 -12.65
C ALA A 34 -2.15 -8.44 -13.51
N ALA A 35 -1.05 -7.70 -13.33
CA ALA A 35 0.24 -7.94 -13.99
C ALA A 35 1.24 -8.71 -13.12
N SER A 36 0.82 -9.17 -11.94
CA SER A 36 1.59 -9.98 -10.99
C SER A 36 1.02 -11.39 -10.87
N GLY A 37 1.62 -12.24 -10.03
CA GLY A 37 1.11 -13.56 -9.67
C GLY A 37 -0.16 -13.57 -8.79
N VAL A 38 -0.90 -12.46 -8.68
CA VAL A 38 -2.13 -12.38 -7.87
C VAL A 38 -3.33 -12.76 -8.73
N GLU A 39 -4.10 -13.75 -8.27
CA GLU A 39 -5.26 -14.28 -9.00
C GLU A 39 -6.59 -13.61 -8.59
N THR A 40 -6.74 -13.28 -7.30
CA THR A 40 -7.98 -12.69 -6.77
C THR A 40 -7.67 -11.47 -5.90
N ALA A 41 -8.38 -10.37 -6.14
CA ALA A 41 -8.32 -9.16 -5.34
C ALA A 41 -9.65 -8.89 -4.61
N TYR A 42 -9.56 -8.64 -3.31
CA TYR A 42 -10.68 -8.22 -2.47
C TYR A 42 -10.58 -6.72 -2.20
N ALA A 43 -11.36 -5.93 -2.94
CA ALA A 43 -11.37 -4.48 -2.81
C ALA A 43 -12.31 -4.05 -1.67
N ALA A 44 -11.72 -3.88 -0.49
CA ALA A 44 -12.39 -3.39 0.72
C ALA A 44 -12.74 -1.90 0.64
N VAL A 45 -14.01 -1.57 0.43
CA VAL A 45 -14.57 -0.21 0.43
C VAL A 45 -15.28 0.07 1.75
N SER A 46 -15.51 1.34 2.08
CA SER A 46 -16.33 1.73 3.24
C SER A 46 -17.46 2.66 2.83
N SER A 47 -18.32 3.02 3.79
CA SER A 47 -19.37 4.03 3.62
C SER A 47 -18.83 5.40 3.19
N HIS A 48 -17.54 5.67 3.39
CA HIS A 48 -16.86 6.88 2.95
C HIS A 48 -16.49 6.87 1.47
N THR A 49 -16.60 5.72 0.79
CA THR A 49 -16.14 5.54 -0.59
C THR A 49 -17.18 4.91 -1.54
N PRO A 50 -18.43 5.43 -1.61
CA PRO A 50 -19.47 4.86 -2.47
C PRO A 50 -19.16 4.91 -3.97
N ARG A 51 -18.53 5.98 -4.47
CA ARG A 51 -18.16 6.09 -5.89
C ARG A 51 -17.04 5.12 -6.26
N THR A 52 -16.13 4.84 -5.32
CA THR A 52 -15.09 3.83 -5.47
C THR A 52 -15.73 2.46 -5.63
N ARG A 53 -16.75 2.15 -4.82
CA ARG A 53 -17.53 0.92 -4.96
C ARG A 53 -18.17 0.80 -6.33
N GLU A 54 -18.84 1.85 -6.81
CA GLU A 54 -19.45 1.89 -8.16
C GLU A 54 -18.41 1.62 -9.25
N ARG A 55 -17.25 2.28 -9.17
CA ARG A 55 -16.13 2.08 -10.11
C ARG A 55 -15.61 0.64 -10.10
N LEU A 56 -15.44 0.05 -8.92
CA LEU A 56 -14.96 -1.33 -8.77
C LEU A 56 -15.96 -2.34 -9.32
N VAL A 57 -17.26 -2.13 -9.09
CA VAL A 57 -18.32 -2.97 -9.66
C VAL A 57 -18.33 -2.86 -11.18
N ALA A 58 -18.24 -1.64 -11.73
CA ALA A 58 -18.14 -1.43 -13.18
C ALA A 58 -16.93 -2.19 -13.75
N ARG A 59 -15.75 -2.04 -13.14
CA ARG A 59 -14.54 -2.74 -13.58
C ARG A 59 -14.69 -4.27 -13.55
N ARG A 60 -15.23 -4.82 -12.45
CA ARG A 60 -15.50 -6.27 -12.34
C ARG A 60 -16.40 -6.78 -13.46
N ASN A 61 -17.38 -5.98 -13.88
CA ASN A 61 -18.29 -6.33 -14.96
C ASN A 61 -17.69 -6.12 -16.37
N GLY A 62 -16.40 -5.77 -16.47
CA GLY A 62 -15.72 -5.48 -17.74
C GLY A 62 -15.95 -4.05 -18.26
N GLU A 63 -16.58 -3.17 -17.47
CA GLU A 63 -16.82 -1.79 -17.86
C GLU A 63 -15.66 -0.90 -17.38
N GLY A 64 -14.78 -0.49 -18.31
CA GLY A 64 -13.71 0.46 -18.01
C GLY A 64 -12.43 0.24 -18.80
N SER A 65 -11.35 0.86 -18.34
CA SER A 65 -10.01 0.81 -18.94
C SER A 65 -9.23 -0.47 -18.59
N GLY A 66 -9.95 -1.56 -18.30
CA GLY A 66 -9.33 -2.87 -18.11
C GLY A 66 -8.62 -3.28 -19.39
N ARG A 67 -7.43 -3.87 -19.27
CA ARG A 67 -6.74 -4.44 -20.42
C ARG A 67 -7.49 -5.69 -20.86
N GLU A 68 -7.71 -5.85 -22.16
CA GLU A 68 -8.20 -7.11 -22.72
C GLU A 68 -7.26 -8.25 -22.27
N GLY A 69 -7.82 -9.28 -21.61
CA GLY A 69 -7.05 -10.40 -21.07
C GLY A 69 -6.64 -10.30 -19.59
N GLU A 70 -7.17 -9.34 -18.81
CA GLU A 70 -6.97 -9.32 -17.35
C GLU A 70 -7.44 -10.63 -16.69
N SER A 71 -6.53 -11.27 -15.96
CA SER A 71 -6.75 -12.56 -15.28
C SER A 71 -7.21 -12.41 -13.83
N LEU A 72 -7.24 -11.16 -13.32
CA LEU A 72 -7.51 -10.86 -11.92
C LEU A 72 -9.01 -10.91 -11.63
N GLU A 73 -9.44 -11.86 -10.80
CA GLU A 73 -10.79 -11.87 -10.25
C GLU A 73 -10.93 -10.75 -9.21
N LEU A 74 -12.03 -9.99 -9.28
CA LEU A 74 -12.27 -8.85 -8.40
C LEU A 74 -13.54 -9.05 -7.56
N ALA A 75 -13.36 -9.21 -6.25
CA ALA A 75 -14.42 -9.14 -5.25
C ALA A 75 -14.48 -7.74 -4.64
N VAL A 76 -15.68 -7.19 -4.47
CA VAL A 76 -15.89 -5.90 -3.79
C VAL A 76 -16.48 -6.19 -2.42
N VAL A 77 -15.79 -5.74 -1.38
CA VAL A 77 -16.14 -6.01 0.02
C VAL A 77 -16.53 -4.71 0.70
N ASP A 78 -17.73 -4.66 1.26
CA ASP A 78 -18.18 -3.55 2.09
C ASP A 78 -17.66 -3.74 3.53
N THR A 79 -16.90 -2.77 4.03
CA THR A 79 -16.31 -2.76 5.39
C THR A 79 -16.91 -1.66 6.26
N PRO A 80 -16.83 -1.76 7.60
CA PRO A 80 -17.46 -0.80 8.52
C PRO A 80 -16.99 0.66 8.36
N GLY A 81 -15.74 0.88 7.93
CA GLY A 81 -15.13 2.21 7.86
C GLY A 81 -14.65 2.73 9.22
N GLU A 82 -14.44 1.85 10.19
CA GLU A 82 -14.05 2.18 11.57
C GLU A 82 -12.52 2.27 11.77
N GLY A 83 -11.78 2.28 10.67
CA GLY A 83 -10.33 2.39 10.66
C GLY A 83 -9.65 1.16 10.05
N TYR A 84 -8.36 1.31 9.74
CA TYR A 84 -7.60 0.34 8.94
C TYR A 84 -7.66 -1.09 9.48
N VAL A 85 -7.45 -1.27 10.79
CA VAL A 85 -7.40 -2.61 11.41
C VAL A 85 -8.77 -3.29 11.39
N ALA A 86 -9.83 -2.56 11.71
CA ALA A 86 -11.20 -3.07 11.69
C ALA A 86 -11.61 -3.46 10.25
N ASP A 87 -11.35 -2.58 9.28
CA ASP A 87 -11.68 -2.84 7.87
C ASP A 87 -10.85 -3.98 7.28
N LEU A 88 -9.57 -4.10 7.67
CA LEU A 88 -8.73 -5.20 7.22
C LEU A 88 -9.25 -6.54 7.75
N ARG A 89 -9.61 -6.63 9.04
CA ARG A 89 -10.17 -7.85 9.64
C ARG A 89 -11.50 -8.24 8.98
N ALA A 90 -12.37 -7.26 8.71
CA ALA A 90 -13.60 -7.48 7.97
C ALA A 90 -13.30 -8.05 6.58
N ALA A 91 -12.39 -7.43 5.82
CA ALA A 91 -12.02 -7.87 4.48
C ALA A 91 -11.41 -9.28 4.44
N LEU A 92 -10.54 -9.62 5.41
CA LEU A 92 -9.93 -10.95 5.51
C LEU A 92 -10.96 -12.04 5.88
N SER A 93 -12.06 -11.67 6.52
CA SER A 93 -13.12 -12.62 6.90
C SER A 93 -14.04 -13.01 5.72
N GLU A 94 -13.96 -12.31 4.59
CA GLU A 94 -14.83 -12.54 3.42
C GLU A 94 -14.35 -13.66 2.48
N GLY A 95 -13.12 -14.15 2.63
CA GLY A 95 -12.61 -15.21 1.76
C GLY A 95 -11.10 -15.31 1.52
N PRO A 96 -10.29 -14.24 1.61
CA PRO A 96 -8.84 -14.38 1.41
C PRO A 96 -8.24 -15.37 2.43
N THR A 97 -7.50 -16.37 1.93
CA THR A 97 -6.78 -17.33 2.78
C THR A 97 -5.35 -16.88 3.02
N ALA A 98 -4.90 -16.93 4.26
CA ALA A 98 -3.52 -16.61 4.59
C ALA A 98 -2.51 -17.54 3.87
N PRO A 99 -1.33 -17.04 3.48
CA PRO A 99 -0.91 -15.64 3.58
C PRO A 99 -1.58 -14.74 2.53
N THR A 100 -2.00 -13.53 2.93
CA THR A 100 -2.72 -12.59 2.05
C THR A 100 -1.93 -11.31 1.82
N LEU A 101 -1.80 -10.88 0.55
CA LEU A 101 -1.26 -9.57 0.23
C LEU A 101 -2.29 -8.47 0.59
N THR A 102 -1.87 -7.50 1.39
CA THR A 102 -2.62 -6.28 1.65
C THR A 102 -1.98 -5.13 0.89
N VAL A 103 -2.81 -4.29 0.27
CA VAL A 103 -2.34 -3.16 -0.53
C VAL A 103 -3.22 -1.93 -0.29
N ALA A 104 -2.59 -0.77 -0.19
CA ALA A 104 -3.22 0.53 -0.14
C ALA A 104 -3.52 1.01 -1.57
N ALA A 105 -4.68 1.62 -1.78
CA ALA A 105 -5.09 2.13 -3.08
C ALA A 105 -4.35 3.41 -3.52
N ASP A 106 -3.36 3.88 -2.76
CA ASP A 106 -2.66 5.16 -2.95
C ASP A 106 -1.21 5.03 -3.43
N LEU A 107 -0.87 3.87 -4.02
CA LEU A 107 0.43 3.55 -4.61
C LEU A 107 0.36 3.61 -6.15
N PRO A 108 0.24 4.80 -6.77
CA PRO A 108 0.05 4.92 -8.22
C PRO A 108 1.26 4.52 -9.06
N LEU A 109 2.43 4.32 -8.45
CA LEU A 109 3.65 3.90 -9.14
C LEU A 109 3.83 2.38 -9.15
N LEU A 110 3.01 1.64 -8.38
CA LEU A 110 3.07 0.19 -8.28
C LEU A 110 2.94 -0.46 -9.66
N ASP A 111 3.67 -1.55 -9.87
CA ASP A 111 3.58 -2.41 -11.04
C ASP A 111 3.69 -3.88 -10.63
N GLY A 112 3.40 -4.79 -11.57
CA GLY A 112 3.40 -6.22 -11.31
C GLY A 112 4.73 -6.74 -10.78
N SER A 113 5.86 -6.29 -11.34
CA SER A 113 7.19 -6.72 -10.89
C SER A 113 7.52 -6.31 -9.46
N ALA A 114 7.02 -5.15 -8.99
CA ALA A 114 7.15 -4.75 -7.60
C ALA A 114 6.28 -5.61 -6.66
N VAL A 115 5.08 -5.99 -7.11
CA VAL A 115 4.21 -6.90 -6.36
C VAL A 115 4.84 -8.28 -6.26
N ASP A 116 5.29 -8.85 -7.37
CA ASP A 116 5.97 -10.15 -7.41
C ASP A 116 7.20 -10.17 -6.51
N ALA A 117 8.00 -9.10 -6.50
CA ALA A 117 9.15 -9.00 -5.60
C ALA A 117 8.77 -9.04 -4.11
N VAL A 118 7.60 -8.50 -3.73
CA VAL A 118 7.08 -8.61 -2.34
C VAL A 118 6.63 -10.04 -2.04
N LEU A 119 5.95 -10.70 -2.99
CA LEU A 119 5.54 -12.10 -2.84
C LEU A 119 6.74 -13.03 -2.72
N ASP A 120 7.76 -12.85 -3.57
CA ASP A 120 9.01 -13.60 -3.54
C ASP A 120 9.78 -13.35 -2.24
N ALA A 121 9.84 -12.11 -1.76
CA ALA A 121 10.49 -11.77 -0.49
C ALA A 121 9.80 -12.44 0.69
N ARG A 122 8.47 -12.58 0.65
CA ARG A 122 7.70 -13.32 1.66
C ARG A 122 7.99 -14.81 1.55
N ALA A 123 7.96 -15.39 0.35
CA ALA A 123 8.20 -16.81 0.13
C ALA A 123 9.62 -17.23 0.57
N ALA A 124 10.60 -16.33 0.45
CA ALA A 124 11.98 -16.54 0.90
C ALA A 124 12.19 -16.29 2.41
N ALA A 125 11.21 -15.73 3.12
CA ALA A 125 11.29 -15.47 4.56
C ALA A 125 10.77 -16.66 5.36
N ASP A 126 11.48 -17.02 6.42
CA ASP A 126 11.05 -17.97 7.44
C ASP A 126 10.15 -17.28 8.47
N ALA A 127 9.01 -16.77 8.00
CA ALA A 127 8.03 -16.05 8.79
C ALA A 127 6.65 -16.25 8.17
N ASP A 128 5.55 -15.98 8.87
CA ASP A 128 4.18 -16.10 8.35
C ASP A 128 3.70 -14.83 7.64
N ALA A 129 4.19 -13.68 8.09
CA ALA A 129 3.87 -12.35 7.58
C ALA A 129 5.11 -11.60 7.09
N LEU A 130 4.90 -10.56 6.28
CA LEU A 130 5.93 -9.66 5.79
C LEU A 130 5.50 -8.19 5.91
N SER A 131 6.19 -7.44 6.76
CA SER A 131 6.13 -5.97 6.83
C SER A 131 7.06 -5.35 5.79
N VAL A 132 6.51 -4.66 4.80
CA VAL A 132 7.32 -3.89 3.84
C VAL A 132 7.44 -2.46 4.31
N ARG A 133 8.68 -2.01 4.44
CA ARG A 133 9.01 -0.70 5.00
C ARG A 133 9.85 0.14 4.05
N VAL A 134 9.78 1.44 4.26
CA VAL A 134 10.54 2.44 3.51
C VAL A 134 11.16 3.41 4.52
N PRO A 135 12.45 3.75 4.42
CA PRO A 135 13.01 4.78 5.27
C PRO A 135 12.27 6.10 5.08
N ALA A 136 11.86 6.75 6.17
CA ALA A 136 11.18 8.05 6.08
C ALA A 136 12.05 9.11 5.38
N ALA A 137 13.38 9.06 5.59
CA ALA A 137 14.35 9.86 4.86
C ALA A 137 14.23 9.68 3.34
N ARG A 138 13.97 8.46 2.86
CA ARG A 138 13.78 8.20 1.43
C ARG A 138 12.53 8.89 0.88
N LYS A 139 11.42 8.89 1.63
CA LYS A 139 10.21 9.62 1.22
C LYS A 139 10.50 11.13 1.10
N ARG A 140 11.23 11.71 2.07
CA ARG A 140 11.65 13.13 2.05
C ARG A 140 12.56 13.46 0.86
N GLU A 141 13.57 12.61 0.58
CA GLU A 141 14.47 12.78 -0.57
C GLU A 141 13.73 12.81 -1.91
N LEU A 142 12.69 12.00 -2.06
CA LEU A 142 11.85 11.98 -3.25
C LEU A 142 10.93 13.21 -3.35
N GLY A 143 10.78 13.97 -2.26
CA GLY A 143 9.77 15.03 -2.13
C GLY A 143 8.36 14.49 -1.89
N ALA A 144 8.24 13.24 -1.43
CA ALA A 144 6.98 12.62 -1.02
C ALA A 144 6.70 12.91 0.45
N SER A 145 5.41 13.03 0.79
CA SER A 145 4.97 13.12 2.17
C SER A 145 5.41 11.90 2.96
N ALA A 146 6.12 12.13 4.06
CA ALA A 146 6.55 11.07 4.97
C ALA A 146 5.49 10.72 6.02
N ASP A 147 4.26 11.25 5.89
CA ASP A 147 3.15 11.05 6.83
C ASP A 147 3.11 9.61 7.31
N ALA A 148 3.64 9.42 8.51
CA ALA A 148 3.44 8.24 9.29
C ALA A 148 1.95 8.29 9.64
N ALA A 149 1.11 7.61 8.87
CA ALA A 149 -0.25 7.26 9.28
C ALA A 149 -0.23 6.26 10.46
N THR A 150 0.72 6.42 11.39
CA THR A 150 0.98 5.59 12.56
C THR A 150 0.32 6.15 13.81
N ARG A 151 -0.58 7.13 13.66
CA ARG A 151 -1.64 7.34 14.65
C ARG A 151 -2.91 6.74 14.06
N TYR A 152 -3.16 5.50 14.45
CA TYR A 152 -4.44 4.83 14.24
C TYR A 152 -5.49 5.52 15.11
N ASP A 153 -5.87 6.74 14.77
CA ASP A 153 -7.04 7.42 15.30
C ASP A 153 -7.60 8.33 14.22
N ASP A 154 -8.84 8.07 13.85
CA ASP A 154 -9.65 8.88 12.96
C ASP A 154 -9.97 10.20 13.67
N ALA A 155 -9.14 11.23 13.45
CA ALA A 155 -9.49 12.60 13.76
C ALA A 155 -8.70 13.55 12.85
N GLY A 156 -9.40 14.57 12.35
CA GLY A 156 -8.87 15.60 11.46
C GLY A 156 -7.63 16.30 12.00
N ASP A 157 -6.95 17.00 11.09
CA ASP A 157 -5.96 18.02 11.40
C ASP A 157 -4.80 17.56 12.31
N ALA A 158 -4.27 16.35 12.06
CA ALA A 158 -2.92 16.05 12.50
C ALA A 158 -1.97 16.98 11.72
N GLU A 159 -1.47 18.01 12.43
CA GLU A 159 -0.33 18.83 12.01
C GLU A 159 0.77 17.92 11.45
N PRO A 160 1.50 18.36 10.40
CA PRO A 160 2.64 17.60 9.92
C PRO A 160 3.55 17.33 11.11
N ASP A 161 3.88 16.06 11.31
CA ASP A 161 5.02 15.74 12.17
C ASP A 161 6.25 16.27 11.43
N ASP A 162 6.63 17.51 11.76
CA ASP A 162 7.98 18.05 11.51
C ASP A 162 9.03 17.25 12.31
N GLY A 163 8.58 16.27 13.10
CA GLY A 163 9.38 15.23 13.70
C GLY A 163 10.21 14.50 12.66
N ASP A 164 11.52 14.58 12.90
CA ASP A 164 12.56 13.71 12.40
C ASP A 164 12.23 12.24 12.69
N SER A 165 11.23 11.68 12.00
CA SER A 165 11.07 10.23 11.94
C SER A 165 12.29 9.73 11.16
N THR A 166 13.30 9.31 11.92
CA THR A 166 14.54 8.69 11.44
C THR A 166 14.32 7.22 11.10
N GLY A 167 13.11 6.70 11.35
CA GLY A 167 12.75 5.30 11.19
C GLY A 167 12.10 4.93 9.86
N ASP A 168 11.80 3.64 9.79
CA ASP A 168 11.15 2.98 8.67
C ASP A 168 9.63 3.04 8.80
N VAL A 169 8.95 3.54 7.77
CA VAL A 169 7.49 3.66 7.72
C VAL A 169 6.87 2.57 6.84
N PRO A 170 5.61 2.17 7.05
CA PRO A 170 4.92 1.25 6.15
C PRO A 170 4.92 1.74 4.69
N ALA A 171 5.17 0.82 3.76
CA ALA A 171 5.05 1.09 2.33
C ALA A 171 3.59 1.17 1.85
N GLY A 172 2.66 0.60 2.63
CA GLY A 172 1.26 0.44 2.21
C GLY A 172 1.02 -0.82 1.39
N ILE A 173 1.99 -1.74 1.32
CA ILE A 173 1.85 -3.10 0.79
C ILE A 173 2.51 -4.05 1.79
N ASN A 174 1.84 -5.11 2.22
CA ASN A 174 2.37 -6.08 3.20
C ASN A 174 1.77 -7.46 2.94
N VAL A 175 2.37 -8.52 3.47
CA VAL A 175 1.74 -9.85 3.51
C VAL A 175 1.33 -10.14 4.94
N VAL A 176 0.06 -10.46 5.16
CA VAL A 176 -0.46 -10.85 6.47
C VAL A 176 -0.60 -12.36 6.58
N GLY A 177 -0.23 -12.90 7.74
CA GLY A 177 -0.41 -14.31 8.10
C GLY A 177 -1.85 -14.61 8.54
N ALA A 178 -2.02 -15.67 9.32
CA ALA A 178 -3.32 -16.08 9.84
C ALA A 178 -3.95 -15.02 10.77
N LEU A 179 -5.28 -14.97 10.78
CA LEU A 179 -6.07 -13.97 11.53
C LEU A 179 -6.01 -14.15 13.05
N ASP A 180 -5.59 -15.32 13.54
CA ASP A 180 -5.43 -15.61 14.96
C ASP A 180 -4.22 -14.87 15.59
N GLY A 181 -3.42 -14.20 14.77
CA GLY A 181 -2.24 -13.44 15.20
C GLY A 181 -1.10 -14.36 15.65
N ALA A 182 -1.18 -15.66 15.38
CA ALA A 182 -0.07 -16.57 15.54
C ALA A 182 0.87 -16.48 14.33
N GLY A 183 2.16 -16.64 14.58
CA GLY A 183 3.18 -16.67 13.54
C GLY A 183 4.15 -15.50 13.59
N ASP A 184 5.30 -15.71 12.95
CA ASP A 184 6.37 -14.71 12.93
C ASP A 184 6.14 -13.66 11.82
N GLU A 185 6.60 -12.43 12.04
CA GLU A 185 6.58 -11.36 11.03
C GLU A 185 8.02 -11.00 10.64
N ALA A 186 8.35 -11.19 9.36
CA ALA A 186 9.59 -10.67 8.80
C ALA A 186 9.42 -9.19 8.44
N VAL A 187 10.51 -8.42 8.53
CA VAL A 187 10.56 -7.03 8.05
C VAL A 187 11.54 -6.94 6.88
N ARG A 188 11.12 -6.28 5.81
CA ARG A 188 11.99 -5.92 4.67
C ARG A 188 11.85 -4.44 4.38
N ALA A 189 12.99 -3.76 4.28
CA ALA A 189 13.04 -2.34 3.95
C ALA A 189 13.54 -2.15 2.52
N THR A 190 13.09 -1.11 1.83
CA THR A 190 13.52 -0.79 0.46
C THR A 190 13.51 0.71 0.23
N ARG A 191 14.25 1.16 -0.80
CA ARG A 191 14.26 2.56 -1.27
C ARG A 191 13.51 2.74 -2.59
N ASP A 192 12.86 1.70 -3.09
CA ASP A 192 12.15 1.67 -4.36
C ASP A 192 11.02 2.72 -4.39
N ALA A 193 11.04 3.60 -5.40
CA ALA A 193 10.05 4.67 -5.52
C ALA A 193 8.62 4.16 -5.72
N ARG A 194 8.43 2.95 -6.29
CA ARG A 194 7.13 2.32 -6.47
C ARG A 194 6.44 2.00 -5.13
N LEU A 195 7.25 1.81 -4.08
CA LEU A 195 6.84 1.47 -2.72
C LEU A 195 6.97 2.66 -1.76
N ALA A 196 7.74 3.69 -2.13
CA ALA A 196 7.98 4.88 -1.32
C ALA A 196 6.95 6.01 -1.52
N VAL A 197 6.33 6.10 -2.70
CA VAL A 197 5.46 7.24 -3.05
C VAL A 197 3.99 6.88 -2.88
N ASN A 198 3.49 7.05 -1.65
CA ASN A 198 2.05 7.08 -1.38
C ASN A 198 1.50 8.48 -1.68
N VAL A 199 0.36 8.57 -2.37
CA VAL A 199 -0.27 9.85 -2.69
C VAL A 199 -1.31 10.24 -1.64
N ASN A 200 -0.91 11.14 -0.76
CA ASN A 200 -1.74 11.68 0.33
C ASN A 200 -2.07 13.17 0.13
N ARG A 201 -1.16 13.91 -0.51
CA ARG A 201 -1.26 15.36 -0.76
C ARG A 201 -1.09 15.71 -2.24
N PRO A 202 -1.50 16.91 -2.67
CA PRO A 202 -1.30 17.38 -4.04
C PRO A 202 0.17 17.38 -4.49
N ALA A 203 1.12 17.58 -3.57
CA ALA A 203 2.55 17.49 -3.87
C ALA A 203 2.97 16.06 -4.25
N ASP A 204 2.51 15.05 -3.51
CA ASP A 204 2.77 13.63 -3.81
C ASP A 204 2.18 13.25 -5.17
N ARG A 205 0.96 13.71 -5.46
CA ARG A 205 0.31 13.50 -6.76
C ARG A 205 1.17 14.06 -7.89
N ARG A 206 1.62 15.31 -7.76
CA ARG A 206 2.51 15.93 -8.77
C ARG A 206 3.79 15.13 -8.93
N LEU A 207 4.42 14.70 -7.83
CA LEU A 207 5.60 13.86 -7.88
C LEU A 207 5.36 12.56 -8.65
N ALA A 208 4.31 11.81 -8.29
CA ALA A 208 3.95 10.57 -8.98
C ALA A 208 3.66 10.79 -10.47
N GLU A 209 2.97 11.88 -10.83
CA GLU A 209 2.72 12.26 -12.21
C GLU A 209 4.01 12.52 -13.00
N ARG A 210 4.97 13.24 -12.41
CA ARG A 210 6.27 13.49 -13.06
C ARG A 210 7.07 12.21 -13.25
N ILE A 211 7.10 11.32 -12.25
CA ILE A 211 7.77 10.02 -12.33
C ILE A 211 7.14 9.15 -13.43
N LEU A 212 5.80 9.11 -13.51
CA LEU A 212 5.09 8.34 -14.55
C LEU A 212 5.34 8.87 -15.97
N ARG A 213 5.50 10.17 -16.14
CA ARG A 213 5.84 10.79 -17.44
C ARG A 213 7.31 10.61 -17.82
N GLY A 214 8.17 10.29 -16.86
CA GLY A 214 9.62 10.29 -17.06
C GLY A 214 10.18 11.70 -17.26
N ASP A 215 9.63 12.70 -16.57
CA ASP A 215 10.13 14.07 -16.63
C ASP A 215 11.64 14.09 -16.27
N PRO A 216 12.50 14.84 -17.00
CA PRO A 216 13.97 14.77 -16.81
C PRO A 216 14.46 15.07 -15.39
N ASP A 217 13.74 15.93 -14.66
CA ASP A 217 14.08 16.35 -13.29
C ASP A 217 13.35 15.53 -12.21
N ALA A 218 12.62 14.48 -12.60
CA ALA A 218 11.95 13.58 -11.68
C ALA A 218 12.85 12.39 -11.33
N PRO A 219 12.68 11.79 -10.13
CA PRO A 219 13.27 10.49 -9.85
C PRO A 219 12.89 9.47 -10.92
N ALA A 220 13.85 8.68 -11.38
CA ALA A 220 13.58 7.59 -12.31
C ALA A 220 12.60 6.58 -11.68
N ARG A 221 11.65 6.10 -12.47
CA ARG A 221 10.78 4.98 -12.06
C ARG A 221 11.60 3.68 -12.12
N PRO A 222 11.76 2.95 -11.00
CA PRO A 222 12.39 1.63 -11.03
C PRO A 222 11.63 0.66 -11.94
N THR A 223 12.35 -0.30 -12.51
CA THR A 223 11.80 -1.36 -13.37
C THR A 223 12.37 -2.71 -12.95
N GLY A 224 11.57 -3.77 -13.01
CA GLY A 224 12.00 -5.12 -12.62
C GLY A 224 11.89 -5.34 -11.11
N GLY A 225 12.78 -6.16 -10.53
CA GLY A 225 12.75 -6.53 -9.11
C GLY A 225 12.91 -5.34 -8.16
N VAL A 226 12.75 -5.61 -6.86
CA VAL A 226 12.94 -4.63 -5.77
C VAL A 226 14.26 -4.91 -5.07
N GLU A 227 15.08 -3.87 -4.90
CA GLU A 227 16.28 -3.95 -4.07
C GLU A 227 15.88 -3.84 -2.58
N TRP A 228 16.18 -4.89 -1.83
CA TRP A 228 15.93 -4.96 -0.40
C TRP A 228 17.17 -4.46 0.37
N LEU A 229 16.94 -3.61 1.36
CA LEU A 229 17.96 -3.20 2.31
C LEU A 229 18.16 -4.35 3.29
N ASP A 230 19.35 -4.94 3.29
CA ASP A 230 19.73 -5.92 4.31
C ASP A 230 19.57 -5.27 5.68
N ARG A 231 18.66 -5.81 6.50
CA ARG A 231 18.71 -5.57 7.94
C ARG A 231 19.50 -6.74 8.53
N PRO A 232 20.64 -6.50 9.21
CA PRO A 232 21.26 -7.56 9.96
C PRO A 232 20.23 -8.10 10.96
N ASP A 233 20.02 -9.42 10.93
CA ASP A 233 19.18 -10.15 11.87
C ASP A 233 19.76 -10.00 13.28
N SER A 234 19.38 -8.93 13.98
CA SER A 234 19.64 -8.82 15.42
C SER A 234 18.65 -7.87 16.09
N TRP A 235 17.39 -8.31 16.16
CA TRP A 235 16.62 -8.11 17.38
C TRP A 235 16.56 -9.45 18.12
N SER A 236 17.74 -9.88 18.59
CA SER A 236 17.78 -10.82 19.71
C SER A 236 17.18 -10.08 20.90
N ALA A 237 16.14 -10.67 21.49
CA ALA A 237 15.61 -10.27 22.78
C ALA A 237 16.79 -10.05 23.73
N ALA A 238 16.88 -8.84 24.29
CA ALA A 238 17.85 -8.57 25.34
C ALA A 238 17.51 -9.49 26.51
N ASP A 239 18.46 -10.40 26.73
CA ASP A 239 18.53 -11.37 27.82
C ASP A 239 18.27 -10.72 29.17
N GLY A 240 17.67 -11.51 30.06
CA GLY A 240 17.36 -11.15 31.42
C GLY A 240 18.58 -10.65 32.19
N GLY A 241 18.41 -9.51 32.85
CA GLY A 241 19.28 -9.05 33.92
C GLY A 241 18.45 -8.85 35.18
N GLU A 242 18.39 -9.86 36.04
CA GLU A 242 18.15 -9.64 37.47
C GLU A 242 19.40 -8.99 38.08
N PRO A 243 19.24 -8.02 39.00
CA PRO A 243 20.24 -7.78 40.01
C PRO A 243 19.71 -8.10 41.42
N SER A 244 20.41 -9.07 42.03
CA SER A 244 20.78 -9.28 43.44
C SER A 244 19.87 -8.80 44.57
#